data_AF-A0A7J5EG76-F1
#
_entry.id   AF-A0A7J5EG76-F1
#
_cell.length_a   1.000
_cell.length_b   1.000
_cell.length_c   1.000
_cell.angle_alpha   90.00
_cell.angle_beta   90.00
_cell.angle_gamma   90.00
#
_symmetry.space_group_name_H-M   'P 1'
#
loop_
_entity.id
_entity.type
_entity.pdbx_description
1 polymer ?
#
loop_
_entity_poly.entity_id
_entity_poly.type
_entity_poly.pdbx_seq_one_letter_code
_entity_poly.pdbx_strand_id
1 'polypeptide(L)'
;MSHPLTLDLTGLTSAVLGDHGPSDAEIRAFAPAARDALATILARRDKGELGFFGLPDDRAAARACLDYARALPPAVDTMVVLGIGGSSLGPRALYSALARPMDALRPRSPGMPRRLLFPDNADPVTMRAVLEV
;
A
#
# COMPACT_ATOMS: atom_id res chain seq x y z
N MET A 1 11.89 -16.07 6.98
CA MET A 1 10.70 -16.70 7.61
C MET A 1 9.47 -16.02 7.04
N SER A 2 8.54 -16.76 6.45
CA SER A 2 7.23 -16.18 6.07
C SER A 2 6.37 -16.12 7.33
N HIS A 3 5.99 -14.92 7.76
CA HIS A 3 4.92 -14.75 8.74
C HIS A 3 3.62 -14.64 7.95
N PRO A 4 2.80 -15.70 7.87
CA PRO A 4 1.52 -15.60 7.19
C PRO A 4 0.67 -14.52 7.87
N LEU A 5 -0.07 -13.76 7.07
CA LEU A 5 -1.10 -12.87 7.60
C LEU A 5 -2.19 -13.73 8.23
N THR A 6 -2.42 -13.55 9.52
CA THR A 6 -3.51 -14.22 10.26
C THR A 6 -4.67 -13.25 10.36
N LEU A 7 -5.85 -13.69 9.92
CA LEU A 7 -7.10 -12.98 10.14
C LEU A 7 -7.77 -13.56 11.39
N ASP A 8 -7.84 -12.78 12.45
CA ASP A 8 -8.57 -13.12 13.67
C ASP A 8 -9.88 -12.32 13.72
N LEU A 9 -11.01 -13.02 13.63
CA LEU A 9 -12.35 -12.44 13.64
C LEU A 9 -13.04 -12.56 15.00
N THR A 10 -12.37 -13.11 16.02
CA THR A 10 -12.98 -13.44 17.32
C THR A 10 -13.69 -12.23 17.94
N GLY A 11 -13.06 -11.06 17.89
CA GLY A 11 -13.60 -9.80 18.42
C GLY A 11 -14.78 -9.20 17.64
N LEU A 12 -15.23 -9.84 16.56
CA LEU A 12 -16.32 -9.38 15.70
C LEU A 12 -17.57 -10.27 15.76
N THR A 13 -17.60 -11.29 16.63
CA THR A 13 -18.69 -12.28 16.69
C THR A 13 -19.51 -12.18 17.98
N SER A 14 -20.68 -12.82 17.99
CA SER A 14 -21.51 -12.93 19.20
C SER A 14 -20.81 -13.63 20.37
N ALA A 15 -19.77 -14.44 20.11
CA ALA A 15 -18.98 -15.07 21.16
C ALA A 15 -18.29 -14.06 22.10
N VAL A 16 -17.96 -12.87 21.59
CA VAL A 16 -17.37 -11.77 22.38
C VAL A 16 -18.36 -10.64 22.60
N LEU A 17 -19.21 -10.34 21.61
CA LEU A 17 -20.10 -9.17 21.63
C LEU A 17 -21.52 -9.46 22.13
N GLY A 18 -21.86 -10.73 22.44
CA GLY A 18 -23.23 -11.14 22.77
C GLY A 18 -24.20 -10.80 21.64
N ASP A 19 -25.36 -10.25 22.01
CA ASP A 19 -26.44 -9.88 21.08
C ASP A 19 -26.07 -8.74 20.10
N HIS A 20 -24.93 -8.08 20.29
CA HIS A 20 -24.43 -7.02 19.40
C HIS A 20 -23.50 -7.53 18.29
N GLY A 21 -23.12 -8.81 18.33
CA GLY A 21 -22.31 -9.46 17.30
C GLY A 21 -23.13 -10.44 16.46
N PRO A 22 -22.76 -10.66 15.19
CA PRO A 22 -23.35 -11.72 14.39
C PRO A 22 -23.01 -13.10 14.97
N SER A 23 -23.99 -13.99 14.97
CA SER A 23 -23.80 -15.40 15.24
C SER A 23 -23.10 -16.12 14.10
N ASP A 24 -22.48 -17.24 14.42
CA ASP A 24 -21.90 -18.17 13.45
C ASP A 24 -22.91 -18.59 12.35
N ALA A 25 -24.19 -18.71 12.69
CA ALA A 25 -25.23 -19.08 11.74
C ALA A 25 -25.50 -17.95 10.73
N GLU A 26 -25.56 -16.71 11.19
CA GLU A 26 -25.74 -15.52 10.34
C GLU A 26 -24.53 -15.31 9.43
N ILE A 27 -23.31 -15.48 9.94
CA ILE A 27 -22.09 -15.42 9.12
C ILE A 27 -22.13 -16.50 8.03
N ARG A 28 -22.47 -17.74 8.38
CA ARG A 28 -22.60 -18.85 7.41
C ARG A 28 -23.69 -18.60 6.37
N ALA A 29 -24.76 -17.88 6.73
CA ALA A 29 -25.83 -17.54 5.81
C ALA A 29 -25.36 -16.63 4.65
N PHE A 30 -24.27 -15.86 4.83
CA PHE A 30 -23.66 -15.07 3.75
C PHE A 30 -22.80 -15.87 2.77
N ALA A 31 -22.44 -17.12 3.11
CA ALA A 31 -21.52 -17.92 2.31
C ALA A 31 -21.95 -18.10 0.83
N PRO A 32 -23.25 -18.32 0.50
CA PRO A 32 -23.68 -18.36 -0.89
C PRO A 32 -23.40 -17.06 -1.65
N ALA A 33 -23.83 -15.91 -1.13
CA ALA A 33 -23.62 -14.62 -1.77
C ALA A 33 -22.13 -14.26 -1.89
N ALA A 34 -21.31 -14.60 -0.88
CA ALA A 34 -19.86 -14.41 -0.93
C ALA A 34 -19.20 -15.27 -2.01
N ARG A 35 -19.66 -16.52 -2.22
CA ARG A 35 -19.17 -17.37 -3.32
C ARG A 35 -19.52 -16.80 -4.69
N ASP A 36 -20.74 -16.27 -4.86
CA ASP A 36 -21.16 -15.65 -6.12
C ASP A 36 -20.35 -14.37 -6.42
N ALA A 37 -20.10 -13.54 -5.40
CA ALA A 37 -19.23 -12.37 -5.51
C ALA A 37 -17.79 -12.76 -5.87
N LEU A 38 -17.24 -13.79 -5.22
CA LEU A 38 -15.91 -14.30 -5.53
C LEU A 38 -15.82 -14.82 -6.97
N ALA A 39 -16.79 -15.63 -7.41
CA ALA A 39 -16.84 -16.13 -8.78
C ALA A 39 -16.88 -14.99 -9.81
N THR A 40 -17.64 -13.93 -9.52
CA THR A 40 -17.70 -12.73 -10.36
C THR A 40 -16.35 -12.03 -10.46
N ILE A 41 -15.66 -11.83 -9.33
CA ILE A 41 -14.33 -11.19 -9.29
C ILE A 41 -13.30 -12.03 -10.06
N LEU A 42 -13.30 -13.35 -9.86
CA LEU A 42 -12.38 -14.26 -10.55
C LEU A 42 -12.64 -14.31 -12.06
N ALA A 43 -13.90 -14.34 -12.50
CA ALA A 43 -14.23 -14.28 -13.91
C ALA A 43 -13.73 -12.98 -14.57
N ARG A 44 -13.85 -11.83 -13.88
CA ARG A 44 -13.31 -10.55 -14.37
C ARG A 44 -11.79 -10.51 -14.38
N ARG A 45 -11.15 -11.12 -13.37
CA ARG A 45 -9.68 -11.32 -13.34
C ARG A 45 -9.22 -12.14 -14.55
N ASP A 46 -9.87 -13.26 -14.82
CA ASP A 46 -9.49 -14.19 -15.91
C ASP A 46 -9.71 -13.56 -17.30
N LYS A 47 -10.65 -12.60 -17.41
CA LYS A 47 -10.82 -11.73 -18.59
C LYS A 47 -9.81 -10.59 -18.69
N GLY A 48 -8.95 -10.39 -17.68
CA GLY A 48 -7.98 -9.30 -17.64
C GLY A 48 -8.55 -7.92 -17.27
N GLU A 49 -9.81 -7.83 -16.83
CA GLU A 49 -10.45 -6.55 -16.49
C GLU A 49 -9.91 -5.96 -15.18
N LEU A 50 -9.32 -6.79 -14.31
CA LEU A 50 -8.79 -6.42 -13.00
C LEU A 50 -7.27 -6.51 -13.00
N GLY A 51 -6.61 -5.60 -13.73
CA GLY A 51 -5.16 -5.64 -13.95
C GLY A 51 -4.30 -5.66 -12.69
N PHE A 52 -4.82 -5.17 -11.55
CA PHE A 52 -4.07 -5.16 -10.29
C PHE A 52 -3.75 -6.56 -9.74
N PHE A 53 -4.53 -7.60 -10.09
CA PHE A 53 -4.29 -8.97 -9.63
C PHE A 53 -2.98 -9.55 -10.16
N GLY A 54 -2.53 -9.11 -11.35
CA GLY A 54 -1.28 -9.58 -11.96
C GLY A 54 -0.03 -8.83 -11.50
N LEU A 55 -0.19 -7.71 -10.79
CA LEU A 55 0.94 -6.87 -10.37
C LEU A 55 2.00 -7.61 -9.54
N PRO A 56 1.65 -8.50 -8.59
CA PRO A 56 2.66 -9.25 -7.83
C PRO A 56 3.58 -10.11 -8.71
N ASP A 57 3.10 -10.53 -9.88
CA ASP A 57 3.83 -11.39 -10.82
C ASP A 57 4.54 -10.61 -11.93
N ASP A 58 4.31 -9.29 -12.05
CA ASP A 58 4.97 -8.42 -13.03
C ASP A 58 6.42 -8.10 -12.63
N ARG A 59 7.27 -9.11 -12.79
CA ARG A 59 8.72 -9.01 -12.51
C ARG A 59 9.43 -8.03 -13.44
N ALA A 60 8.90 -7.81 -14.63
CA ALA A 60 9.49 -6.88 -15.60
C ALA A 60 9.34 -5.44 -15.12
N ALA A 61 8.13 -5.03 -14.73
CA ALA A 61 7.88 -3.70 -14.16
C ALA A 61 8.66 -3.50 -12.85
N ALA A 62 8.66 -4.51 -11.96
CA ALA A 62 9.44 -4.46 -10.72
C ALA A 62 10.93 -4.26 -11.00
N ARG A 63 11.47 -4.96 -12.00
CA ARG A 63 12.88 -4.82 -12.40
C ARG A 63 13.17 -3.44 -12.98
N ALA A 64 12.31 -2.93 -13.85
CA ALA A 64 12.46 -1.59 -14.43
C ALA A 64 12.48 -0.50 -13.36
N CYS A 65 11.60 -0.58 -12.35
CA CYS A 65 11.57 0.34 -11.21
C CYS A 65 12.89 0.30 -10.41
N LEU A 66 13.41 -0.91 -10.14
CA LEU A 66 14.67 -1.08 -9.41
C LEU A 66 15.87 -0.55 -10.19
N ASP A 67 15.92 -0.79 -11.50
CA ASP A 67 17.02 -0.35 -12.34
C ASP A 67 17.00 1.17 -12.50
N TYR A 68 15.83 1.80 -12.65
CA TYR A 68 15.69 3.25 -12.60
C TYR A 68 16.18 3.82 -11.27
N ALA A 69 15.75 3.24 -10.15
CA ALA A 69 16.19 3.71 -8.82
C ALA A 69 17.71 3.57 -8.61
N ARG A 70 18.35 2.53 -9.16
CA ARG A 70 19.81 2.34 -9.09
C ARG A 70 20.58 3.30 -9.99
N ALA A 71 20.03 3.67 -11.14
CA ALA A 71 20.66 4.56 -12.10
C ALA A 71 20.70 6.03 -11.63
N LEU A 72 19.82 6.42 -10.71
CA LEU A 72 19.82 7.76 -10.13
C LEU A 72 21.17 8.06 -9.45
N PRO A 73 21.74 9.26 -9.61
CA PRO A 73 23.00 9.63 -8.98
C PRO A 73 22.97 9.47 -7.45
N PRO A 74 24.09 9.11 -6.80
CA PRO A 74 24.17 9.05 -5.35
C PRO A 74 23.91 10.38 -4.65
N ALA A 75 24.09 11.50 -5.36
CA ALA A 75 23.79 12.85 -4.90
C ALA A 75 22.28 13.16 -4.86
N VAL A 76 21.45 12.39 -5.58
CA VAL A 76 19.99 12.49 -5.44
C VAL A 76 19.59 11.69 -4.21
N ASP A 77 19.44 12.39 -3.09
CA ASP A 77 19.10 11.78 -1.79
C ASP A 77 17.62 11.87 -1.41
N THR A 78 16.84 12.66 -2.18
CA THR A 78 15.45 12.97 -1.90
C THR A 78 14.64 12.89 -3.20
N MET A 79 13.47 12.27 -3.15
CA MET A 79 12.51 12.22 -4.24
C MET A 79 11.18 12.82 -3.76
N VAL A 80 10.68 13.80 -4.51
CA VAL A 80 9.38 14.43 -4.28
C VAL A 80 8.36 13.76 -5.20
N VAL A 81 7.38 13.08 -4.62
CA VAL A 81 6.32 12.39 -5.36
C VAL A 81 5.15 13.35 -5.55
N LEU A 82 5.05 13.90 -6.77
CA LEU A 82 3.96 14.79 -7.16
C LEU A 82 2.76 13.96 -7.62
N GLY A 83 1.80 13.75 -6.73
CA GLY A 83 0.60 12.98 -7.00
C GLY A 83 -0.42 13.12 -5.89
N ILE A 84 -1.68 12.74 -6.17
CA ILE A 84 -2.80 12.81 -5.22
C ILE A 84 -3.58 11.49 -5.22
N GLY A 85 -4.26 11.18 -4.13
CA GLY A 85 -5.06 9.96 -4.02
C GLY A 85 -4.18 8.71 -4.21
N GLY A 86 -4.58 7.80 -5.10
CA GLY A 86 -3.89 6.52 -5.30
C GLY A 86 -2.41 6.65 -5.68
N SER A 87 -2.01 7.70 -6.40
CA SER A 87 -0.62 7.92 -6.82
C SER A 87 0.29 8.47 -5.71
N SER A 88 -0.26 8.89 -4.57
CA SER A 88 0.49 9.31 -3.38
C SER A 88 0.32 8.33 -2.22
N LEU A 89 -0.92 7.93 -1.92
CA LEU A 89 -1.25 7.12 -0.74
C LEU A 89 -0.58 5.74 -0.76
N GLY A 90 -0.51 5.07 -1.93
CA GLY A 90 0.15 3.77 -2.04
C GLY A 90 1.64 3.82 -1.71
N PRO A 91 2.44 4.64 -2.41
CA PRO A 91 3.85 4.85 -2.09
C PRO A 91 4.09 5.35 -0.66
N ARG A 92 3.24 6.27 -0.17
CA ARG A 92 3.33 6.79 1.21
C ARG A 92 3.10 5.71 2.25
N ALA A 93 2.12 4.84 2.06
CA ALA A 93 1.85 3.70 2.95
C ALA A 93 3.07 2.78 3.04
N LEU A 94 3.66 2.40 1.90
CA LEU A 94 4.89 1.59 1.85
C LEU A 94 6.05 2.27 2.57
N TYR A 95 6.29 3.56 2.30
CA TYR A 95 7.35 4.31 2.94
C TYR A 95 7.16 4.39 4.46
N SER A 96 5.95 4.70 4.94
CA SER A 96 5.67 4.76 6.38
C SER A 96 5.78 3.41 7.11
N ALA A 97 5.48 2.30 6.42
CA ALA A 97 5.50 0.97 7.01
C ALA A 97 6.90 0.32 7.00
N LEU A 98 7.71 0.62 5.98
CA LEU A 98 8.99 -0.06 5.74
C LEU A 98 10.21 0.80 6.04
N ALA A 99 10.09 2.13 5.98
CA ALA A 99 11.18 3.02 6.37
C ALA A 99 11.32 3.08 7.89
N ARG A 100 12.44 3.65 8.35
CA ARG A 100 12.65 3.87 9.78
C ARG A 100 11.64 4.90 10.32
N PRO A 101 11.24 4.83 11.60
CA PRO A 101 10.45 5.89 12.20
C PRO A 101 11.12 7.26 11.99
N MET A 102 10.32 8.24 11.56
CA MET A 102 10.78 9.58 11.22
C MET A 102 11.90 9.65 10.17
N ASP A 103 12.01 8.65 9.27
CA ASP A 103 13.06 8.62 8.23
C ASP A 103 13.13 9.94 7.45
N ALA A 104 11.98 10.53 7.12
CA ALA A 104 11.89 11.81 6.41
C ALA A 104 12.61 12.99 7.08
N LEU A 105 12.90 12.95 8.39
CA LEU A 105 13.61 14.01 9.10
C LEU A 105 15.11 13.75 9.25
N ARG A 106 15.57 12.54 8.90
CA ARG A 106 16.97 12.13 9.13
C ARG A 106 17.90 12.73 8.08
N PRO A 107 19.13 13.13 8.48
CA PRO A 107 20.14 13.60 7.53
C PRO A 107 20.45 12.51 6.50
N ARG A 108 20.86 12.93 5.30
CA ARG A 108 21.24 12.05 4.20
C ARG A 108 22.72 12.17 3.90
N SER A 109 23.31 11.03 3.54
CA SER A 109 24.66 10.94 2.99
C SER A 109 24.57 10.25 1.63
N PRO A 110 25.50 10.56 0.68
CA PRO A 110 25.51 9.91 -0.62
C PRO A 110 25.48 8.39 -0.52
N GLY A 111 24.61 7.75 -1.30
CA GLY A 111 24.44 6.30 -1.32
C GLY A 111 23.49 5.73 -0.25
N MET A 112 22.95 6.55 0.66
CA MET A 112 21.84 6.13 1.51
C MET A 112 20.54 5.94 0.70
N PRO A 113 19.58 5.13 1.19
CA PRO A 113 18.23 5.10 0.64
C PRO A 113 17.63 6.51 0.59
N ARG A 114 16.93 6.79 -0.50
CA ARG A 114 16.37 8.12 -0.76
C ARG A 114 15.21 8.43 0.16
N ARG A 115 15.16 9.65 0.68
CA ARG A 115 14.00 10.22 1.35
C ARG A 115 12.87 10.36 0.35
N LEU A 116 11.65 10.00 0.73
CA LEU A 116 10.45 10.28 -0.06
C LEU A 116 9.61 11.37 0.61
N LEU A 117 9.19 12.37 -0.17
CA LEU A 117 8.29 13.44 0.24
C LEU A 117 7.01 13.41 -0.60
N PHE A 118 5.87 13.64 0.03
CA PHE A 118 4.54 13.49 -0.59
C PHE A 118 3.70 14.77 -0.40
N PRO A 119 3.99 15.86 -1.13
CA PRO A 119 3.12 17.04 -1.16
C PRO A 119 1.86 16.74 -2.00
N ASP A 120 0.92 16.02 -1.41
CA ASP A 120 -0.27 15.48 -2.08
C ASP A 120 -1.47 16.43 -2.14
N ASN A 121 -1.23 17.70 -1.83
CA ASN A 121 -2.15 18.80 -1.99
C ASN A 121 -1.48 19.96 -2.74
N ALA A 122 -2.28 20.91 -3.22
CA ALA A 122 -1.78 22.12 -3.88
C ALA A 122 -1.52 23.27 -2.89
N ASP A 123 -1.17 22.95 -1.63
CA ASP A 123 -0.89 23.97 -0.63
C ASP A 123 0.48 24.63 -0.90
N PRO A 124 0.52 25.95 -1.19
CA PRO A 124 1.78 26.64 -1.46
C PRO A 124 2.70 26.71 -0.24
N VAL A 125 2.17 26.63 0.99
CA VAL A 125 2.98 26.62 2.22
C VAL A 125 3.73 25.30 2.33
N THR A 126 3.04 24.19 2.13
CA THR A 126 3.65 22.85 2.09
C THR A 126 4.70 22.74 0.99
N MET A 127 4.41 23.20 -0.23
CA MET A 127 5.38 23.14 -1.32
C MET A 127 6.61 24.01 -1.04
N ARG A 128 6.42 25.21 -0.51
CA ARG A 128 7.53 26.07 -0.05
C ARG A 128 8.40 25.33 0.97
N ALA A 129 7.79 24.73 1.98
CA ALA A 129 8.52 24.00 3.00
C ALA A 129 9.34 22.84 2.43
N VAL A 130 8.83 22.12 1.41
CA VAL A 130 9.58 21.05 0.73
C VAL A 130 10.80 21.58 -0.02
N LEU A 131 10.72 22.77 -0.62
CA LEU A 131 11.80 23.38 -1.41
C LEU A 131 12.89 24.04 -0.56
N GLU A 132 12.63 24.27 0.73
CA GLU A 132 13.57 24.87 1.69
C GLU A 132 14.42 23.81 2.44
N VAL A 133 14.19 22.52 2.17
CA VAL A 133 14.85 21.37 2.80
C VAL A 133 16.10 20.93 2.06
#